data_AF-A0A959ZY75-F1
#
_entry.id   AF-A0A959ZY75-F1
#
_cell.length_a   1.000
_cell.length_b   1.000
_cell.length_c   1.000
_cell.angle_alpha   90.00
_cell.angle_beta   90.00
_cell.angle_gamma   90.00
#
_symmetry.space_group_name_H-M   'P 1'
#
loop_
_entity.id
_entity.type
_entity.pdbx_description
1 polymer ?
#
loop_
_entity_poly.entity_id
_entity_poly.type
_entity_poly.pdbx_seq_one_letter_code
_entity_poly.pdbx_strand_id
1 'polypeptide(L)'
;MDRLETAEELKGEDPGRWGHSMANFGELLLSTLDAVDAKTVAEVGAYAGDLTAVLLEWAAASGASVTAVDPLPQPALQQLAADNPALNLLERTGADALATMDLPDALVIDGDHNYFTVSEELKQVGLRVSGAEMPLLLFHDVCWPHGRRDSFYAPERVPEEYSEGIEEGVGVFPGEPGVTFGGLPYKWAKNHEGGERNGVLTAIEDFVATQDGVRLAILPMFFGFGLAWHEDAPWAAAVAALVDPWDMNPIVARLESNRVFHLANHHRTVTELSHEIWDLRGKVAGLEGRNAELEAQADSYEEILRSMSSAKLIRAADGVRKARSGGRQSWLAHIDELSARRADYKSRWKLED
;
A
#
# COMPACT_ATOMS: atom_id res chain seq x y z
N MET A 1 15.81 -5.52 40.41
CA MET A 1 16.12 -6.19 39.13
C MET A 1 15.33 -5.42 38.08
N ASP A 2 15.72 -4.16 37.87
CA ASP A 2 15.08 -3.26 36.90
C ASP A 2 15.82 -3.41 35.58
N ARG A 3 15.52 -4.47 34.85
CA ARG A 3 15.99 -4.63 33.47
C ARG A 3 14.79 -4.94 32.61
N LEU A 4 14.70 -4.20 31.50
CA LEU A 4 13.72 -4.27 30.41
C LEU A 4 12.61 -3.19 30.45
N GLU A 5 12.98 -1.93 30.61
CA GLU A 5 12.38 -0.88 29.78
C GLU A 5 13.39 -0.59 28.66
N THR A 6 13.31 -1.34 27.56
CA THR A 6 14.24 -1.23 26.42
C THR A 6 13.52 -1.23 25.08
N ALA A 7 12.25 -0.80 25.05
CA ALA A 7 11.59 -0.55 23.78
C ALA A 7 12.08 0.80 23.26
N GLU A 8 13.23 0.80 22.59
CA GLU A 8 13.62 1.92 21.73
C GLU A 8 12.70 1.95 20.51
N GLU A 9 12.28 3.15 20.11
CA GLU A 9 11.42 3.34 18.94
C GLU A 9 12.23 3.25 17.65
N LEU A 10 11.58 2.81 16.56
CA LEU A 10 12.18 2.84 15.22
C LEU A 10 12.48 4.28 14.84
N LYS A 11 13.63 4.49 14.20
CA LYS A 11 14.05 5.79 13.65
C LYS A 11 13.42 5.99 12.26
N GLY A 12 13.06 7.24 11.97
CA GLY A 12 12.45 7.67 10.71
C GLY A 12 10.91 7.64 10.70
N GLU A 13 10.29 8.25 9.69
CA GLU A 13 8.84 8.26 9.54
C GLU A 13 8.32 6.92 9.03
N ASP A 14 7.92 6.03 9.94
CA ASP A 14 7.54 4.67 9.60
C ASP A 14 6.11 4.30 10.07
N PRO A 15 5.06 4.76 9.36
CA PRO A 15 3.68 4.45 9.73
C PRO A 15 3.38 2.95 9.65
N GLY A 16 4.12 2.22 8.81
CA GLY A 16 4.03 0.77 8.69
C GLY A 16 4.71 0.01 9.83
N ARG A 17 5.62 0.66 10.57
CA ARG A 17 6.49 0.05 11.60
C ARG A 17 7.32 -1.12 11.06
N TRP A 18 7.81 -0.99 9.83
CA TRP A 18 8.63 -1.99 9.15
C TRP A 18 10.11 -1.89 9.55
N GLY A 19 10.58 -0.70 9.91
CA GLY A 19 11.97 -0.33 10.11
C GLY A 19 12.66 -0.04 8.77
N HIS A 20 11.95 0.60 7.83
CA HIS A 20 12.40 0.75 6.44
C HIS A 20 13.50 1.80 6.25
N SER A 21 13.66 2.74 7.19
CA SER A 21 14.72 3.74 7.12
C SER A 21 16.07 3.14 7.52
N MET A 22 17.10 3.41 6.73
CA MET A 22 18.49 3.05 7.06
C MET A 22 18.99 3.70 8.36
N ALA A 23 18.31 4.74 8.87
CA ALA A 23 18.58 5.33 10.18
C ALA A 23 18.53 4.30 11.33
N ASN A 24 17.76 3.21 11.17
CA ASN A 24 17.69 2.10 12.12
C ASN A 24 19.01 1.31 12.26
N PHE A 25 19.99 1.54 11.38
CA PHE A 25 21.35 0.99 11.46
C PHE A 25 22.38 1.97 12.02
N GLY A 26 21.93 3.14 12.51
CA GLY A 26 22.78 4.28 12.88
C GLY A 26 23.93 3.94 13.83
N GLU A 27 23.73 3.08 14.82
CA GLU A 27 24.76 2.70 15.79
C GLU A 27 26.00 2.11 15.11
N LEU A 28 25.79 1.18 14.17
CA LEU A 28 26.88 0.57 13.45
C LEU A 28 27.37 1.48 12.31
N LEU A 29 26.45 2.11 11.59
CA LEU A 29 26.77 3.03 10.50
C LEU A 29 27.72 4.12 10.99
N LEU A 30 27.34 4.87 12.03
CA LEU A 30 28.16 5.95 12.58
C LEU A 30 29.49 5.42 13.14
N SER A 31 29.50 4.25 13.79
CA SER A 31 30.74 3.63 14.26
C SER A 31 31.70 3.30 13.11
N THR A 32 31.20 2.93 11.94
CA THR A 32 32.03 2.69 10.75
C THR A 32 32.56 3.99 10.15
N LEU A 33 31.78 5.08 10.17
CA LEU A 33 32.24 6.41 9.77
C LEU A 33 33.39 6.91 10.67
N ASP A 34 33.28 6.70 11.98
CA ASP A 34 34.34 7.01 12.94
C ASP A 34 35.59 6.14 12.70
N ALA A 35 35.41 4.85 12.38
CA ALA A 35 36.52 3.93 12.12
C ALA A 35 37.35 4.29 10.88
N VAL A 36 36.72 4.89 9.86
CA VAL A 36 37.41 5.38 8.65
C VAL A 36 37.90 6.82 8.80
N ASP A 37 37.65 7.47 9.94
CA ASP A 37 37.92 8.89 10.18
C ASP A 37 37.29 9.80 9.10
N ALA A 38 36.07 9.46 8.67
CA ALA A 38 35.40 10.13 7.55
C ALA A 38 35.33 11.65 7.76
N LYS A 39 35.78 12.42 6.76
CA LYS A 39 35.67 13.88 6.70
C LYS A 39 34.55 14.32 5.77
N THR A 40 34.20 13.48 4.81
CA THR A 40 33.16 13.71 3.82
C THR A 40 32.29 12.46 3.72
N VAL A 41 30.97 12.65 3.82
CA VAL A 41 29.98 11.60 3.65
C VAL A 41 28.95 12.05 2.62
N ALA A 42 28.60 11.17 1.69
CA ALA A 42 27.49 11.40 0.78
C ALA A 42 26.41 10.33 0.93
N GLU A 43 25.16 10.75 0.82
CA GLU A 43 23.97 9.90 0.83
C GLU A 43 23.24 10.02 -0.50
N VAL A 44 23.12 8.93 -1.23
CA VAL A 44 22.33 8.82 -2.46
C VAL A 44 21.01 8.16 -2.12
N GLY A 45 19.90 8.84 -2.40
CA GLY A 45 18.56 8.40 -2.03
C GLY A 45 18.07 9.00 -0.70
N ALA A 46 18.30 10.29 -0.48
CA ALA A 46 17.99 10.93 0.80
C ALA A 46 16.48 11.08 1.09
N TYR A 47 15.60 11.02 0.08
CA TYR A 47 14.14 11.07 0.19
C TYR A 47 13.61 12.18 1.12
N ALA A 48 13.19 11.83 2.34
CA ALA A 48 12.65 12.74 3.36
C ALA A 48 13.71 13.28 4.34
N GLY A 49 14.93 12.73 4.32
CA GLY A 49 16.06 13.18 5.10
C GLY A 49 16.20 12.52 6.48
N ASP A 50 15.57 11.36 6.71
CA ASP A 50 15.64 10.66 8.00
C ASP A 50 17.07 10.26 8.37
N LEU A 51 17.79 9.61 7.46
CA LEU A 51 19.21 9.31 7.65
C LEU A 51 20.07 10.57 7.51
N THR A 52 19.75 11.47 6.59
CA THR A 52 20.46 12.76 6.45
C THR A 52 20.52 13.52 7.78
N ALA A 53 19.42 13.56 8.55
CA ALA A 53 19.38 14.21 9.85
C ALA A 53 20.34 13.55 10.86
N VAL A 54 20.38 12.21 10.90
CA VAL A 54 21.33 11.45 11.74
C VAL A 54 22.77 11.75 11.34
N LEU A 55 23.06 11.81 10.03
CA LEU A 55 24.39 12.15 9.52
C LEU A 55 24.80 13.59 9.89
N LEU A 56 23.87 14.55 9.84
CA LEU A 56 24.14 15.93 10.25
C LEU A 56 24.44 16.05 11.75
N GLU A 57 23.73 15.32 12.60
CA GLU A 57 24.01 15.28 14.04
C GLU A 57 25.41 14.73 14.33
N TRP A 58 25.78 13.63 13.66
CA TRP A 58 27.13 13.08 13.74
C TRP A 58 28.19 14.07 13.22
N ALA A 59 27.94 14.69 12.07
CA ALA A 59 28.85 15.65 11.43
C ALA A 59 29.07 16.91 12.28
N ALA A 60 28.08 17.35 13.05
CA ALA A 60 28.21 18.46 13.98
C ALA A 60 29.24 18.19 15.09
N ALA A 61 29.41 16.92 15.49
CA ALA A 61 30.41 16.51 16.47
C ALA A 61 31.78 16.21 15.85
N SER A 62 31.82 15.56 14.68
CA SER A 62 33.06 15.16 14.01
C SER A 62 33.73 16.27 13.19
N GLY A 63 32.97 17.30 12.80
CA GLY A 63 33.39 18.34 11.87
C GLY A 63 33.41 17.89 10.40
N ALA A 64 32.80 16.74 10.09
CA ALA A 64 32.66 16.24 8.73
C ALA A 64 31.64 17.06 7.91
N SER A 65 31.69 16.92 6.58
CA SER A 65 30.68 17.45 5.67
C SER A 65 29.73 16.35 5.18
N VAL A 66 28.48 16.73 4.96
CA VAL A 66 27.42 15.83 4.48
C VAL A 66 26.87 16.35 3.16
N THR A 67 26.80 15.48 2.16
CA THR A 67 26.10 15.73 0.89
C THR A 67 24.91 14.79 0.78
N ALA A 68 23.71 15.32 0.55
CA ALA A 68 22.52 14.54 0.22
C ALA A 68 22.25 14.64 -1.27
N VAL A 69 21.94 13.52 -1.92
CA VAL A 69 21.61 13.42 -3.34
C VAL A 69 20.24 12.78 -3.47
N ASP A 70 19.32 13.49 -4.10
CA ASP A 70 18.00 12.95 -4.44
C ASP A 70 17.44 13.68 -5.66
N PRO A 71 16.93 13.00 -6.70
CA PRO A 71 16.39 13.67 -7.88
C PRO A 71 15.07 14.42 -7.61
N LEU A 72 14.35 14.07 -6.55
CA LEU A 72 13.05 14.62 -6.15
C LEU A 72 12.94 14.64 -4.61
N PRO A 73 13.74 15.45 -3.91
CA PRO A 73 13.74 15.48 -2.45
C PRO A 73 12.36 15.86 -1.92
N GLN A 74 11.92 15.20 -0.85
CA GLN A 74 10.64 15.54 -0.21
C GLN A 74 10.73 16.91 0.48
N PRO A 75 9.58 17.56 0.74
CA PRO A 75 9.56 18.86 1.41
C PRO A 75 10.31 18.88 2.75
N ALA A 76 10.32 17.76 3.49
CA ALA A 76 11.06 17.63 4.75
C ALA A 76 12.57 17.78 4.57
N LEU A 77 13.16 17.12 3.56
CA LEU A 77 14.59 17.24 3.25
C LEU A 77 14.95 18.64 2.73
N GLN A 78 14.07 19.24 1.91
CA GLN A 78 14.27 20.63 1.46
C GLN A 78 14.28 21.61 2.63
N GLN A 79 13.40 21.42 3.61
CA GLN A 79 13.36 22.21 4.83
C GLN A 79 14.62 21.95 5.69
N LEU A 80 15.03 20.69 5.83
CA LEU A 80 16.26 20.32 6.55
C LEU A 80 17.49 21.00 5.96
N ALA A 81 17.62 21.04 4.63
CA ALA A 81 18.70 21.75 3.94
C ALA A 81 18.64 23.27 4.12
N ALA A 82 17.43 23.86 4.12
CA ALA A 82 17.26 25.28 4.40
C ALA A 82 17.70 25.66 5.83
N ASP A 83 17.44 24.78 6.80
CA ASP A 83 17.78 24.99 8.20
C ASP A 83 19.26 24.67 8.52
N ASN A 84 19.93 23.90 7.65
CA ASN A 84 21.32 23.47 7.82
C ASN A 84 22.18 23.88 6.62
N PRO A 85 22.73 25.11 6.58
CA PRO A 85 23.55 25.59 5.45
C PRO A 85 24.83 24.80 5.19
N ALA A 86 25.23 23.92 6.11
CA ALA A 86 26.36 23.00 5.93
C ALA A 86 26.00 21.74 5.13
N LEU A 87 24.70 21.42 4.99
CA LEU A 87 24.22 20.35 4.14
C LEU A 87 24.32 20.77 2.67
N ASN A 88 25.04 19.98 1.87
CA ASN A 88 25.05 20.14 0.42
C ASN A 88 23.95 19.25 -0.19
N LEU A 89 22.83 19.83 -0.60
CA LEU A 89 21.75 19.10 -1.28
C LEU A 89 21.90 19.18 -2.80
N LEU A 90 22.00 18.02 -3.46
CA LEU A 90 22.09 17.88 -4.91
C LEU A 90 20.80 17.27 -5.47
N GLU A 91 20.02 18.08 -6.17
CA GLU A 91 18.77 17.65 -6.83
C GLU A 91 19.04 16.93 -8.16
N ARG A 92 19.64 15.73 -8.10
CA ARG A 92 20.08 14.94 -9.27
C ARG A 92 19.89 13.46 -9.02
N THR A 93 19.89 12.65 -10.08
CA THR A 93 19.99 11.19 -9.93
C THR A 93 21.34 10.82 -9.31
N GLY A 94 21.41 9.69 -8.61
CA GLY A 94 22.65 9.21 -8.00
C GLY A 94 23.77 9.06 -9.02
N ALA A 95 23.49 8.43 -10.16
CA ALA A 95 24.47 8.28 -11.25
C ALA A 95 24.97 9.63 -11.78
N ASP A 96 24.09 10.61 -12.02
CA ASP A 96 24.49 11.92 -12.51
C ASP A 96 25.34 12.71 -11.49
N ALA A 97 25.02 12.60 -10.20
CA ALA A 97 25.79 13.21 -9.14
C ALA A 97 27.18 12.55 -9.03
N LEU A 98 27.23 11.21 -8.88
CA LEU A 98 28.46 10.43 -8.74
C LEU A 98 29.39 10.54 -9.94
N ALA A 99 28.87 10.84 -11.14
CA ALA A 99 29.70 11.10 -12.31
C ALA A 99 30.54 12.39 -12.19
N THR A 100 30.16 13.33 -11.32
CA THR A 100 30.72 14.71 -11.32
C THR A 100 31.11 15.26 -9.95
N MET A 101 30.50 14.82 -8.86
CA MET A 101 30.85 15.27 -7.50
C MET A 101 32.21 14.73 -7.07
N ASP A 102 32.85 15.30 -6.06
CA ASP A 102 34.00 14.64 -5.44
C ASP A 102 33.54 13.37 -4.72
N LEU A 103 34.30 12.26 -4.85
CA LEU A 103 33.97 11.04 -4.12
C LEU A 103 34.25 11.27 -2.63
N PRO A 104 33.28 10.93 -1.74
CA PRO A 104 33.44 11.11 -0.31
C PRO A 104 34.38 10.05 0.28
N ASP A 105 34.68 10.14 1.57
CA ASP A 105 35.37 9.07 2.30
C ASP A 105 34.42 7.86 2.55
N ALA A 106 33.13 8.15 2.73
CA ALA A 106 32.07 7.15 2.83
C ALA A 106 30.84 7.54 1.98
N LEU A 107 30.29 6.57 1.25
CA LEU A 107 29.16 6.73 0.37
C LEU A 107 28.03 5.79 0.77
N VAL A 108 26.88 6.36 1.12
CA VAL A 108 25.63 5.64 1.33
C VAL A 108 24.84 5.58 0.02
N ILE A 109 24.40 4.38 -0.35
CA ILE A 109 23.50 4.11 -1.49
C ILE A 109 22.22 3.48 -0.93
N ASP A 110 21.15 4.28 -0.90
CA ASP A 110 19.81 3.98 -0.39
C ASP A 110 18.74 4.60 -1.32
N GLY A 111 18.96 4.48 -2.63
CA GLY A 111 18.11 5.04 -3.67
C GLY A 111 16.90 4.17 -4.02
N ASP A 112 16.65 4.03 -5.33
CA ASP A 112 15.58 3.17 -5.82
C ASP A 112 15.97 1.69 -5.67
N HIS A 113 15.01 0.85 -5.28
CA HIS A 113 15.28 -0.53 -4.84
C HIS A 113 15.37 -1.51 -6.02
N ASN A 114 16.15 -1.17 -7.04
CA ASN A 114 16.31 -1.98 -8.25
C ASN A 114 17.76 -2.07 -8.75
N TYR A 115 18.04 -3.18 -9.43
CA TYR A 115 19.34 -3.52 -9.98
C TYR A 115 19.89 -2.43 -10.90
N PHE A 116 19.07 -1.88 -11.81
CA PHE A 116 19.54 -0.91 -12.81
C PHE A 116 20.12 0.33 -12.14
N THR A 117 19.37 0.96 -11.25
CA THR A 117 19.78 2.18 -10.55
C THR A 117 21.09 1.97 -9.80
N VAL A 118 21.15 0.93 -8.96
CA VAL A 118 22.34 0.65 -8.14
C VAL A 118 23.56 0.28 -9.01
N SER A 119 23.35 -0.48 -10.09
CA SER A 119 24.42 -0.83 -11.02
C SER A 119 25.01 0.38 -11.73
N GLU A 120 24.19 1.36 -12.14
CA GLU A 120 24.67 2.57 -12.78
C GLU A 120 25.37 3.52 -11.78
N GLU A 121 24.90 3.59 -10.54
CA GLU A 121 25.57 4.33 -9.46
C GLU A 121 26.96 3.74 -9.14
N LEU A 122 27.05 2.44 -8.91
CA LEU A 122 28.31 1.75 -8.63
C LEU A 122 29.29 1.79 -9.80
N LYS A 123 28.79 1.74 -11.03
CA LYS A 123 29.60 1.94 -12.23
C LYS A 123 30.28 3.31 -12.24
N GLN A 124 29.61 4.38 -11.81
CA GLN A 124 30.26 5.70 -11.73
C GLN A 124 31.39 5.72 -10.69
N VAL A 125 31.22 5.03 -9.57
CA VAL A 125 32.28 4.87 -8.56
C VAL A 125 33.48 4.12 -9.15
N GLY A 126 33.25 2.93 -9.72
CA GLY A 126 34.31 2.08 -10.27
C GLY A 126 35.06 2.67 -11.48
N LEU A 127 34.45 3.62 -12.21
CA LEU A 127 35.13 4.35 -13.28
C LEU A 127 36.16 5.37 -12.75
N ARG A 128 36.06 5.76 -11.48
CA ARG A 128 36.82 6.89 -10.92
C ARG A 128 37.84 6.47 -9.88
N VAL A 129 37.59 5.38 -9.16
CA VAL A 129 38.46 4.88 -8.10
C VAL A 129 38.49 3.37 -8.09
N SER A 130 39.63 2.81 -7.69
CA SER A 130 39.83 1.38 -7.48
C SER A 130 40.90 1.17 -6.42
N GLY A 131 41.00 -0.05 -5.90
CA GLY A 131 42.00 -0.38 -4.89
C GLY A 131 41.73 0.27 -3.53
N ALA A 132 42.80 0.49 -2.75
CA ALA A 132 42.73 1.02 -1.39
C ALA A 132 42.19 2.46 -1.26
N GLU A 133 42.04 3.19 -2.38
CA GLU A 133 41.44 4.53 -2.40
C GLU A 133 39.91 4.50 -2.48
N MET A 134 39.29 3.33 -2.69
CA MET A 134 37.85 3.19 -2.74
C MET A 134 37.21 3.67 -1.43
N PRO A 135 36.13 4.48 -1.48
CA PRO A 135 35.42 4.89 -0.28
C PRO A 135 34.81 3.68 0.43
N LEU A 136 34.48 3.86 1.71
CA LEU A 136 33.58 2.93 2.38
C LEU A 136 32.20 3.02 1.72
N LEU A 137 31.75 1.94 1.09
CA LEU A 137 30.43 1.86 0.50
C LEU A 137 29.46 1.25 1.50
N LEU A 138 28.32 1.90 1.68
CA LEU A 138 27.26 1.54 2.61
C LEU A 138 25.96 1.39 1.82
N PHE A 139 25.26 0.27 2.00
CA PHE A 139 24.10 -0.08 1.19
C PHE A 139 22.90 -0.39 2.07
N HIS A 140 21.74 0.09 1.66
CA HIS A 140 20.47 -0.43 2.14
C HIS A 140 19.95 -1.53 1.19
N ASP A 141 18.85 -2.19 1.55
CA ASP A 141 18.09 -3.08 0.67
C ASP A 141 18.82 -4.32 0.13
N VAL A 142 19.89 -4.74 0.81
CA VAL A 142 20.68 -5.93 0.45
C VAL A 142 20.04 -7.26 0.86
N CYS A 143 18.95 -7.24 1.63
CA CYS A 143 18.20 -8.40 2.10
C CYS A 143 16.76 -8.40 1.58
N TRP A 144 15.94 -9.35 2.03
CA TRP A 144 14.59 -9.52 1.50
C TRP A 144 13.70 -8.27 1.72
N PRO A 145 12.88 -7.88 0.73
CA PRO A 145 12.75 -8.49 -0.60
C PRO A 145 13.76 -7.96 -1.63
N HIS A 146 14.27 -6.75 -1.41
CA HIS A 146 14.95 -5.94 -2.41
C HIS A 146 16.31 -6.48 -2.84
N GLY A 147 16.96 -7.27 -2.00
CA GLY A 147 18.23 -7.92 -2.35
C GLY A 147 18.13 -8.76 -3.62
N ARG A 148 16.96 -9.38 -3.87
CA ARG A 148 16.72 -10.27 -5.02
C ARG A 148 15.47 -9.93 -5.82
N ARG A 149 14.77 -8.83 -5.52
CA ARG A 149 13.55 -8.43 -6.22
C ARG A 149 13.54 -6.93 -6.43
N ASP A 150 13.57 -6.50 -7.68
CA ASP A 150 13.43 -5.08 -8.01
C ASP A 150 12.04 -4.56 -7.60
N SER A 151 12.04 -3.37 -7.02
CA SER A 151 10.84 -2.54 -6.91
C SER A 151 11.16 -1.10 -7.34
N PHE A 152 10.13 -0.35 -7.70
CA PHE A 152 10.31 0.91 -8.43
C PHE A 152 9.43 2.01 -7.85
N TYR A 153 10.01 3.19 -7.61
CA TYR A 153 9.22 4.41 -7.42
C TYR A 153 8.62 4.92 -8.73
N ALA A 154 9.40 4.88 -9.81
CA ALA A 154 9.07 5.43 -11.12
C ALA A 154 9.56 4.48 -12.24
N PRO A 155 8.83 3.38 -12.53
CA PRO A 155 9.25 2.37 -13.49
C PRO A 155 9.47 2.91 -14.92
N GLU A 156 8.88 4.06 -15.26
CA GLU A 156 9.10 4.74 -16.54
C GLU A 156 10.51 5.33 -16.70
N ARG A 157 11.30 5.41 -15.62
CA ARG A 157 12.68 5.93 -15.65
C ARG A 157 13.73 4.86 -15.93
N VAL A 158 13.37 3.57 -15.80
CA VAL A 158 14.28 2.48 -16.13
C VAL A 158 14.20 2.13 -17.62
N PRO A 159 15.32 1.79 -18.28
CA PRO A 159 15.31 1.38 -19.68
C PRO A 159 14.40 0.16 -19.91
N GLU A 160 13.84 0.06 -21.12
CA GLU A 160 12.90 -1.01 -21.49
C GLU A 160 13.46 -2.41 -21.22
N GLU A 161 14.77 -2.61 -21.39
CA GLU A 161 15.46 -3.88 -21.11
C GLU A 161 15.42 -4.33 -19.63
N TYR A 162 15.09 -3.43 -18.69
CA TYR A 162 14.90 -3.76 -17.27
C TYR A 162 13.43 -3.80 -16.86
N SER A 163 12.50 -3.54 -17.78
CA SER A 163 11.06 -3.39 -17.48
C SER A 163 10.27 -4.71 -17.48
N GLU A 164 10.89 -5.81 -17.91
CA GLU A 164 10.25 -7.12 -17.96
C GLU A 164 9.80 -7.57 -16.56
N GLY A 165 8.55 -8.02 -16.46
CA GLY A 165 7.97 -8.58 -15.25
C GLY A 165 7.54 -7.56 -14.20
N ILE A 166 7.59 -6.25 -14.47
CA ILE A 166 7.06 -5.23 -13.55
C ILE A 166 5.52 -5.32 -13.52
N GLU A 167 4.96 -5.45 -12.32
CA GLU A 167 3.51 -5.46 -12.09
C GLU A 167 3.09 -4.36 -11.09
N GLU A 168 1.87 -3.83 -11.29
CA GLU A 168 1.29 -2.81 -10.41
C GLU A 168 0.50 -3.44 -9.26
N GLY A 169 0.64 -2.90 -8.05
CA GLY A 169 -0.25 -3.18 -6.93
C GLY A 169 -0.20 -4.64 -6.47
N VAL A 170 1.01 -5.13 -6.26
CA VAL A 170 1.27 -6.54 -5.93
C VAL A 170 1.58 -6.73 -4.46
N GLY A 171 1.28 -7.92 -3.95
CA GLY A 171 1.78 -8.39 -2.66
C GLY A 171 3.00 -9.28 -2.84
N VAL A 172 3.93 -9.25 -1.88
CA VAL A 172 5.08 -10.17 -1.83
C VAL A 172 5.14 -10.87 -0.48
N PHE A 173 5.62 -12.12 -0.48
CA PHE A 173 5.62 -12.96 0.71
C PHE A 173 6.93 -13.75 0.85
N PRO A 174 7.56 -13.80 2.05
CA PRO A 174 8.80 -14.54 2.26
C PRO A 174 8.67 -16.03 1.90
N GLY A 175 9.58 -16.52 1.05
CA GLY A 175 9.57 -17.90 0.58
C GLY A 175 8.63 -18.17 -0.60
N GLU A 176 7.87 -17.17 -1.07
CA GLU A 176 7.11 -17.23 -2.31
C GLU A 176 7.82 -16.38 -3.39
N PRO A 177 8.47 -17.00 -4.40
CA PRO A 177 9.21 -16.25 -5.42
C PRO A 177 8.31 -15.36 -6.28
N GLY A 178 7.05 -15.75 -6.48
CA GLY A 178 6.07 -14.98 -7.24
C GLY A 178 5.48 -13.80 -6.45
N VAL A 179 4.54 -13.10 -7.08
CA VAL A 179 3.62 -12.19 -6.40
C VAL A 179 2.44 -12.95 -5.80
N THR A 180 1.87 -12.38 -4.75
CA THR A 180 0.80 -12.98 -3.97
C THR A 180 -0.40 -12.05 -3.84
N PHE A 181 -1.57 -12.64 -3.61
CA PHE A 181 -2.73 -11.88 -3.15
C PHE A 181 -2.55 -11.55 -1.67
N GLY A 182 -2.32 -10.27 -1.36
CA GLY A 182 -1.85 -9.84 -0.04
C GLY A 182 -0.38 -10.17 0.20
N GLY A 183 0.14 -9.93 1.40
CA GLY A 183 1.58 -9.90 1.68
C GLY A 183 2.04 -8.45 1.82
N LEU A 184 3.35 -8.21 1.84
CA LEU A 184 3.83 -6.82 1.86
C LEU A 184 3.42 -6.11 0.56
N PRO A 185 2.71 -4.97 0.64
CA PRO A 185 2.23 -4.27 -0.53
C PRO A 185 3.35 -3.48 -1.22
N TYR A 186 3.45 -3.64 -2.54
CA TYR A 186 4.31 -2.84 -3.40
C TYR A 186 3.50 -2.25 -4.55
N LYS A 187 3.72 -0.96 -4.82
CA LYS A 187 3.07 -0.30 -5.96
C LYS A 187 3.59 -0.82 -7.28
N TRP A 188 4.91 -0.96 -7.43
CA TRP A 188 5.55 -1.50 -8.62
C TRP A 188 6.69 -2.43 -8.21
N ALA A 189 6.63 -3.69 -8.61
CA ALA A 189 7.70 -4.65 -8.34
C ALA A 189 7.79 -5.70 -9.44
N LYS A 190 8.96 -6.32 -9.59
CA LYS A 190 9.10 -7.51 -10.43
C LYS A 190 8.26 -8.65 -9.86
N ASN A 191 7.55 -9.33 -10.74
CA ASN A 191 6.61 -10.38 -10.40
C ASN A 191 7.26 -11.70 -9.96
N HIS A 192 8.59 -11.79 -10.07
CA HIS A 192 9.38 -12.92 -9.67
C HIS A 192 10.69 -12.49 -9.00
N GLU A 193 11.03 -13.13 -7.89
CA GLU A 193 12.27 -12.95 -7.14
C GLU A 193 13.41 -13.79 -7.73
N GLY A 194 14.60 -13.20 -7.74
CA GLY A 194 15.83 -13.81 -8.24
C GLY A 194 15.98 -13.73 -9.75
N GLY A 195 17.07 -14.32 -10.24
CA GLY A 195 17.48 -14.22 -11.65
C GLY A 195 18.56 -13.18 -11.88
N GLU A 196 19.02 -13.08 -13.12
CA GLU A 196 20.01 -12.09 -13.54
C GLU A 196 19.39 -10.69 -13.47
N ARG A 197 20.19 -9.69 -13.07
CA ARG A 197 19.79 -8.27 -13.09
C ARG A 197 18.48 -8.00 -12.33
N ASN A 198 18.34 -8.60 -11.16
CA ASN A 198 17.16 -8.48 -10.30
C ASN A 198 17.57 -8.38 -8.82
N GLY A 199 17.32 -7.22 -8.23
CA GLY A 199 17.60 -6.88 -6.84
C GLY A 199 18.90 -6.11 -6.63
N VAL A 200 18.91 -5.35 -5.53
CA VAL A 200 20.01 -4.47 -5.10
C VAL A 200 21.28 -5.27 -4.79
N LEU A 201 21.14 -6.38 -4.03
CA LEU A 201 22.29 -7.22 -3.70
C LEU A 201 22.91 -7.84 -4.96
N THR A 202 22.09 -8.19 -5.95
CA THR A 202 22.60 -8.70 -7.23
C THR A 202 23.48 -7.66 -7.94
N ALA A 203 23.09 -6.37 -7.95
CA ALA A 203 23.91 -5.30 -8.54
C ALA A 203 25.23 -5.10 -7.78
N ILE A 204 25.20 -5.18 -6.45
CA ILE A 204 26.38 -5.03 -5.60
C ILE A 204 27.34 -6.20 -5.80
N GLU A 205 26.83 -7.43 -5.84
CA GLU A 205 27.65 -8.62 -6.10
C GLU A 205 28.31 -8.57 -7.47
N ASP A 206 27.60 -8.15 -8.51
CA ASP A 206 28.14 -7.97 -9.85
C ASP A 206 29.24 -6.90 -9.87
N PHE A 207 29.07 -5.78 -9.14
CA PHE A 207 30.12 -4.77 -8.99
C PHE A 207 31.33 -5.33 -8.25
N VAL A 208 31.15 -5.94 -7.08
CA VAL A 208 32.25 -6.48 -6.24
C VAL A 208 33.02 -7.56 -6.99
N ALA A 209 32.35 -8.39 -7.79
CA ALA A 209 33.00 -9.40 -8.63
C ALA A 209 33.96 -8.82 -9.68
N THR A 210 33.84 -7.52 -10.01
CA THR A 210 34.76 -6.80 -10.90
C THR A 210 35.90 -6.10 -10.16
N GLN A 211 35.90 -6.09 -8.84
CA GLN A 211 36.86 -5.38 -8.01
C GLN A 211 37.71 -6.36 -7.21
N ASP A 212 38.98 -6.51 -7.59
CA ASP A 212 39.93 -7.32 -6.82
C ASP A 212 40.16 -6.70 -5.44
N GLY A 213 40.20 -7.54 -4.40
CA GLY A 213 40.48 -7.10 -3.03
C GLY A 213 39.33 -6.36 -2.34
N VAL A 214 38.13 -6.31 -2.94
CA VAL A 214 36.95 -5.74 -2.27
C VAL A 214 36.20 -6.82 -1.50
N ARG A 215 35.96 -6.55 -0.22
CA ARG A 215 35.13 -7.37 0.66
C ARG A 215 33.72 -6.79 0.73
N LEU A 216 32.72 -7.66 0.66
CA LEU A 216 31.32 -7.36 0.95
C LEU A 216 30.92 -8.05 2.25
N ALA A 217 30.26 -7.32 3.14
CA ALA A 217 29.64 -7.84 4.36
C ALA A 217 28.16 -7.46 4.39
N ILE A 218 27.31 -8.34 4.94
CA ILE A 218 25.86 -8.17 4.93
C ILE A 218 25.31 -8.44 6.33
N LEU A 219 24.62 -7.45 6.89
CA LEU A 219 23.86 -7.64 8.12
C LEU A 219 22.44 -8.10 7.76
N PRO A 220 22.04 -9.32 8.15
CA PRO A 220 20.81 -9.96 7.68
C PRO A 220 19.58 -9.50 8.47
N MET A 221 19.43 -8.19 8.62
CA MET A 221 18.21 -7.56 9.13
C MET A 221 17.18 -7.36 8.01
N PHE A 222 15.93 -7.06 8.36
CA PHE A 222 14.91 -6.74 7.35
C PHE A 222 15.35 -5.54 6.49
N PHE A 223 15.14 -5.63 5.17
CA PHE A 223 15.77 -4.82 4.12
C PHE A 223 17.29 -4.93 4.05
N GLY A 224 17.97 -4.99 5.19
CA GLY A 224 19.38 -5.34 5.32
C GLY A 224 20.30 -4.13 5.23
N PHE A 225 21.49 -4.29 5.79
CA PHE A 225 22.54 -3.29 5.74
C PHE A 225 23.82 -3.93 5.21
N GLY A 226 24.31 -3.44 4.07
CA GLY A 226 25.50 -3.94 3.39
C GLY A 226 26.65 -2.96 3.50
N LEU A 227 27.88 -3.48 3.54
CA LEU A 227 29.09 -2.68 3.48
C LEU A 227 30.06 -3.31 2.48
N ALA A 228 30.67 -2.48 1.63
CA ALA A 228 31.79 -2.91 0.80
C ALA A 228 33.00 -1.99 0.94
N TRP A 229 34.19 -2.58 1.06
CA TRP A 229 35.44 -1.85 1.19
C TRP A 229 36.62 -2.65 0.61
N HIS A 230 37.68 -1.95 0.23
CA HIS A 230 38.91 -2.61 -0.19
C HIS A 230 39.73 -3.08 1.02
N GLU A 231 40.21 -4.32 1.01
CA GLU A 231 40.91 -4.93 2.14
C GLU A 231 42.27 -4.28 2.47
N ASP A 232 42.92 -3.67 1.47
CA ASP A 232 44.16 -2.90 1.68
C ASP A 232 43.93 -1.45 2.16
N ALA A 233 42.68 -1.01 2.35
CA ALA A 233 42.43 0.31 2.90
C ALA A 233 43.02 0.41 4.33
N PRO A 234 43.63 1.55 4.72
CA PRO A 234 44.32 1.67 6.00
C PRO A 234 43.41 1.47 7.23
N TRP A 235 42.10 1.69 7.06
CA TRP A 235 41.05 1.52 8.07
C TRP A 235 40.31 0.18 7.96
N ALA A 236 40.61 -0.67 6.98
CA ALA A 236 39.86 -1.89 6.67
C ALA A 236 39.73 -2.83 7.89
N ALA A 237 40.81 -3.02 8.65
CA ALA A 237 40.80 -3.87 9.84
C ALA A 237 39.89 -3.34 10.96
N ALA A 238 39.75 -2.01 11.09
CA ALA A 238 38.89 -1.40 12.08
C ALA A 238 37.41 -1.59 11.71
N VAL A 239 37.06 -1.40 10.43
CA VAL A 239 35.71 -1.67 9.91
C VAL A 239 35.37 -3.15 10.04
N ALA A 240 36.27 -4.06 9.64
CA ALA A 240 36.07 -5.50 9.80
C ALA A 240 35.78 -5.89 11.26
N ALA A 241 36.56 -5.37 12.22
CA ALA A 241 36.33 -5.68 13.64
C ALA A 241 34.94 -5.27 14.15
N LEU A 242 34.36 -4.20 13.61
CA LEU A 242 33.00 -3.76 13.94
C LEU A 242 31.93 -4.64 13.27
N VAL A 243 32.17 -5.06 12.04
CA VAL A 243 31.16 -5.69 11.16
C VAL A 243 31.15 -7.21 11.25
N ASP A 244 32.32 -7.86 11.42
CA ASP A 244 32.48 -9.32 11.46
C ASP A 244 31.52 -10.05 12.41
N PRO A 245 31.18 -9.52 13.62
CA PRO A 245 30.22 -10.18 14.50
C PRO A 245 28.78 -10.24 13.93
N TRP A 246 28.46 -9.35 13.00
CA TRP A 246 27.11 -9.16 12.45
C TRP A 246 26.98 -9.70 11.02
N ASP A 247 28.09 -9.76 10.30
CA ASP A 247 28.17 -10.26 8.93
C ASP A 247 27.59 -11.68 8.84
N MET A 248 26.51 -11.81 8.06
CA MET A 248 25.75 -13.03 7.84
C MET A 248 25.40 -13.76 9.16
N ASN A 249 25.17 -13.01 10.24
CA ASN A 249 24.94 -13.58 11.56
C ASN A 249 23.68 -14.47 11.55
N PRO A 250 23.80 -15.79 11.81
CA PRO A 250 22.70 -16.73 11.63
C PRO A 250 21.60 -16.60 12.70
N ILE A 251 21.89 -15.97 13.84
CA ILE A 251 20.90 -15.70 14.89
C ILE A 251 20.02 -14.53 14.45
N VAL A 252 20.65 -13.43 14.01
CA VAL A 252 19.94 -12.26 13.49
C VAL A 252 19.10 -12.65 12.29
N ALA A 253 19.68 -13.36 11.31
CA ALA A 253 18.98 -13.80 10.10
C ALA A 253 17.72 -14.62 10.43
N ARG A 254 17.79 -15.50 11.43
CA ARG A 254 16.66 -16.35 11.83
C ARG A 254 15.56 -15.55 12.54
N LEU A 255 15.94 -14.64 13.43
CA LEU A 255 14.99 -13.77 14.13
C LEU A 255 14.27 -12.85 13.15
N GLU A 256 15.01 -12.26 12.22
CA GLU A 256 14.47 -11.34 11.23
C GLU A 256 13.62 -12.10 10.21
N SER A 257 14.02 -13.28 9.75
CA SER A 257 13.16 -14.14 8.92
C SER A 257 11.81 -14.44 9.59
N ASN A 258 11.82 -14.71 10.91
CA ASN A 258 10.58 -14.92 11.66
C ASN A 258 9.74 -13.64 11.78
N ARG A 259 10.36 -12.51 12.11
CA ARG A 259 9.69 -11.20 12.21
C ARG A 259 9.04 -10.80 10.89
N VAL A 260 9.79 -10.88 9.80
CA VAL A 260 9.35 -10.55 8.43
C VAL A 260 8.21 -11.46 7.99
N PHE A 261 8.29 -12.77 8.27
CA PHE A 261 7.19 -13.70 7.99
C PHE A 261 5.89 -13.26 8.70
N HIS A 262 5.96 -12.91 9.99
CA HIS A 262 4.78 -12.47 10.73
C HIS A 262 4.25 -11.12 10.24
N LEU A 263 5.13 -10.19 9.85
CA LEU A 263 4.74 -8.92 9.24
C LEU A 263 4.01 -9.12 7.91
N ALA A 264 4.60 -9.90 6.99
CA ALA A 264 3.99 -10.20 5.70
C ALA A 264 2.67 -10.96 5.86
N ASN A 265 2.60 -11.90 6.80
CA ASN A 265 1.37 -12.64 7.10
C ASN A 265 0.27 -11.75 7.68
N HIS A 266 0.62 -10.76 8.50
CA HIS A 266 -0.34 -9.78 8.98
C HIS A 266 -0.97 -9.02 7.82
N HIS A 267 -0.16 -8.47 6.90
CA HIS A 267 -0.66 -7.77 5.72
C HIS A 267 -1.50 -8.67 4.82
N ARG A 268 -1.06 -9.90 4.56
CA ARG A 268 -1.85 -10.91 3.82
C ARG A 268 -3.23 -11.11 4.41
N THR A 269 -3.29 -11.35 5.73
CA THR A 269 -4.55 -11.55 6.45
C THR A 269 -5.44 -10.31 6.34
N VAL A 270 -4.88 -9.10 6.48
CA VAL A 270 -5.62 -7.84 6.36
C VAL A 270 -6.19 -7.67 4.94
N THR A 271 -5.42 -7.98 3.90
CA THR A 271 -5.87 -7.92 2.50
C THR A 271 -7.01 -8.91 2.24
N GLU A 272 -6.84 -10.17 2.67
CA GLU A 272 -7.84 -11.23 2.50
C GLU A 272 -9.17 -10.86 3.19
N LEU A 273 -9.12 -10.40 4.44
CA LEU A 273 -10.31 -9.95 5.18
C LEU A 273 -10.96 -8.71 4.55
N SER A 274 -10.15 -7.75 4.10
CA SER A 274 -10.68 -6.53 3.46
C SER A 274 -11.44 -6.86 2.17
N HIS A 275 -10.92 -7.81 1.39
CA HIS A 275 -11.59 -8.29 0.19
C HIS A 275 -12.90 -9.02 0.51
N GLU A 276 -12.91 -9.90 1.52
CA GLU A 276 -14.13 -10.58 1.95
C GLU A 276 -15.21 -9.59 2.44
N ILE A 277 -14.82 -8.57 3.22
CA ILE A 277 -15.73 -7.51 3.67
C ILE A 277 -16.30 -6.74 2.49
N TRP A 278 -15.48 -6.43 1.48
CA TRP A 278 -15.93 -5.74 0.27
C TRP A 278 -16.96 -6.58 -0.51
N ASP A 279 -16.69 -7.87 -0.72
CA ASP A 279 -17.61 -8.80 -1.38
C ASP A 279 -18.94 -8.92 -0.62
N LEU A 280 -18.88 -9.02 0.71
CA LEU A 280 -20.07 -9.08 1.56
C LEU A 280 -20.90 -7.80 1.46
N ARG A 281 -20.26 -6.62 1.45
CA ARG A 281 -20.96 -5.34 1.26
C ARG A 281 -21.66 -5.28 -0.10
N GLY A 282 -21.02 -5.76 -1.17
CA GLY A 282 -21.64 -5.86 -2.49
C GLY A 282 -22.87 -6.77 -2.50
N LYS A 283 -22.79 -7.93 -1.84
CA LYS A 283 -23.93 -8.85 -1.69
C LYS A 283 -25.07 -8.24 -0.88
N VAL A 284 -24.77 -7.54 0.21
CA VAL A 284 -25.77 -6.83 1.04
C VAL A 284 -26.49 -5.76 0.22
N ALA A 285 -25.76 -4.91 -0.49
CA ALA A 285 -26.35 -3.89 -1.35
C ALA A 285 -27.27 -4.50 -2.44
N GLY A 286 -26.86 -5.63 -3.04
CA GLY A 286 -27.70 -6.35 -4.00
C GLY A 286 -28.93 -7.04 -3.39
N LEU A 287 -28.89 -7.41 -2.10
CA LEU A 287 -30.05 -7.91 -1.36
C LEU A 287 -31.02 -6.77 -1.02
N GLU A 288 -30.51 -5.63 -0.57
CA GLU A 288 -31.30 -4.44 -0.27
C GLU A 288 -32.04 -3.94 -1.52
N GLY A 289 -31.38 -3.90 -2.68
CA GLY A 289 -32.02 -3.55 -3.96
C GLY A 289 -33.17 -4.49 -4.33
N ARG A 290 -32.97 -5.81 -4.23
CA ARG A 290 -34.03 -6.80 -4.49
C ARG A 290 -35.18 -6.70 -3.49
N ASN A 291 -34.89 -6.42 -2.22
CA ASN A 291 -35.92 -6.25 -1.21
C ASN A 291 -36.80 -5.03 -1.53
N ALA A 292 -36.19 -3.91 -1.94
CA ALA A 292 -36.92 -2.72 -2.38
C ALA A 292 -37.81 -2.99 -3.62
N GLU A 293 -37.34 -3.78 -4.58
CA GLU A 293 -38.15 -4.21 -5.74
C GLU A 293 -39.36 -5.06 -5.32
N LEU A 294 -39.16 -6.01 -4.41
CA LEU A 294 -40.23 -6.86 -3.89
C LEU A 294 -41.26 -6.06 -3.09
N GLU A 295 -40.82 -5.09 -2.28
CA GLU A 295 -41.69 -4.17 -1.56
C GLU A 295 -42.55 -3.33 -2.53
N ALA A 296 -41.94 -2.75 -3.57
CA ALA A 296 -42.67 -2.01 -4.60
C ALA A 296 -43.68 -2.90 -5.37
N GLN A 297 -43.32 -4.16 -5.64
CA GLN A 297 -44.22 -5.11 -6.28
C GLN A 297 -45.39 -5.48 -5.35
N ALA A 298 -45.14 -5.68 -4.06
CA ALA A 298 -46.16 -5.94 -3.05
C ALA A 298 -47.15 -4.77 -2.94
N ASP A 299 -46.66 -3.53 -2.90
CA ASP A 299 -47.49 -2.32 -2.90
C ASP A 299 -48.38 -2.23 -4.14
N SER A 300 -47.82 -2.53 -5.32
CA SER A 300 -48.57 -2.58 -6.57
C SER A 300 -49.69 -3.63 -6.54
N TYR A 301 -49.41 -4.82 -6.00
CA TYR A 301 -50.43 -5.85 -5.83
C TYR A 301 -51.53 -5.44 -4.85
N GLU A 302 -51.19 -4.78 -3.75
CA GLU A 302 -52.17 -4.23 -2.82
C GLU A 302 -53.08 -3.21 -3.50
N GLU A 303 -52.53 -2.29 -4.30
CA GLU A 303 -53.31 -1.30 -5.03
C GLU A 303 -54.26 -1.95 -6.04
N ILE A 304 -53.78 -2.95 -6.79
CA ILE A 304 -54.60 -3.74 -7.70
C ILE A 304 -55.76 -4.39 -6.92
N LEU A 305 -55.48 -5.04 -5.78
CA LEU A 305 -56.51 -5.69 -4.97
C LEU A 305 -57.54 -4.68 -4.42
N ARG A 306 -57.12 -3.49 -3.98
CA ARG A 306 -58.00 -2.40 -3.55
C ARG A 306 -58.88 -1.87 -4.69
N SER A 307 -58.32 -1.75 -5.89
CA SER A 307 -59.10 -1.31 -7.07
C SER A 307 -60.13 -2.36 -7.50
N MET A 308 -59.78 -3.65 -7.46
CA MET A 308 -60.68 -4.75 -7.78
C MET A 308 -61.83 -4.89 -6.78
N SER A 309 -61.56 -4.72 -5.48
CA SER A 309 -62.59 -4.77 -4.45
C SER A 309 -63.56 -3.58 -4.58
N SER A 310 -63.03 -2.39 -4.84
CA SER A 310 -63.83 -1.19 -5.14
C SER A 310 -64.69 -1.37 -6.39
N ALA A 311 -64.14 -1.94 -7.47
CA ALA A 311 -64.89 -2.24 -8.69
C ALA A 311 -65.99 -3.29 -8.48
N LYS A 312 -65.75 -4.32 -7.65
CA LYS A 312 -66.79 -5.30 -7.26
C LYS A 312 -67.91 -4.64 -6.45
N LEU A 313 -67.57 -3.75 -5.51
CA LEU A 313 -68.55 -3.00 -4.72
C LEU A 313 -69.39 -2.06 -5.59
N ILE A 314 -68.78 -1.37 -6.56
CA ILE A 314 -69.47 -0.52 -7.53
C ILE A 314 -70.44 -1.35 -8.38
N ARG A 315 -70.01 -2.50 -8.92
CA ARG A 315 -70.89 -3.40 -9.69
C ARG A 315 -72.06 -3.93 -8.85
N ALA A 316 -71.83 -4.24 -7.58
CA ALA A 316 -72.90 -4.68 -6.68
C ALA A 316 -73.91 -3.55 -6.41
N ALA A 317 -73.43 -2.32 -6.18
CA ALA A 317 -74.29 -1.15 -5.98
C ALA A 317 -75.11 -0.80 -7.23
N ASP A 318 -74.52 -0.89 -8.43
CA ASP A 318 -75.24 -0.69 -9.69
C ASP A 318 -76.29 -1.78 -9.93
N GLY A 319 -76.00 -3.04 -9.59
CA GLY A 319 -76.99 -4.13 -9.62
C GLY A 319 -78.21 -3.83 -8.73
N VAL A 320 -77.97 -3.36 -7.51
CA VAL A 320 -79.05 -2.94 -6.57
C VAL A 320 -79.82 -1.73 -7.10
N ARG A 321 -79.16 -0.78 -7.74
CA ARG A 321 -79.79 0.42 -8.31
C ARG A 321 -80.67 0.07 -9.52
N LYS A 322 -80.22 -0.84 -10.38
CA LYS A 322 -80.98 -1.35 -11.54
C LYS A 322 -82.19 -2.18 -11.12
N ALA A 323 -82.08 -2.94 -10.02
CA ALA A 323 -83.22 -3.64 -9.42
C ALA A 323 -84.26 -2.66 -8.83
N ARG A 324 -83.81 -1.55 -8.22
CA ARG A 324 -84.69 -0.51 -7.68
C ARG A 324 -85.40 0.34 -8.74
N SER A 325 -84.80 0.56 -9.91
CA SER A 325 -85.46 1.28 -11.02
C SER A 325 -86.49 0.42 -11.75
N GLY A 326 -86.31 -0.91 -11.82
CA GLY A 326 -87.33 -1.83 -12.34
C GLY A 326 -88.55 -1.98 -11.42
N GLY A 327 -88.36 -1.86 -10.11
CA GLY A 327 -89.45 -1.99 -9.12
C GLY A 327 -90.43 -0.80 -9.07
N ARG A 328 -90.03 0.40 -9.50
CA ARG A 328 -90.90 1.60 -9.44
C ARG A 328 -92.00 1.63 -10.50
N GLN A 329 -91.82 0.96 -11.64
CA GLN A 329 -92.90 0.87 -12.66
C GLN A 329 -93.95 -0.19 -12.29
N SER A 330 -93.56 -1.27 -11.61
CA SER A 330 -94.49 -2.32 -11.15
C SER A 330 -95.33 -1.89 -9.94
N TRP A 331 -94.77 -1.10 -9.02
CA TRP A 331 -95.51 -0.64 -7.83
C TRP A 331 -96.58 0.41 -8.13
N LEU A 332 -96.36 1.31 -9.10
CA LEU A 332 -97.37 2.30 -9.51
C LEU A 332 -98.54 1.64 -10.27
N ALA A 333 -98.27 0.64 -11.12
CA ALA A 333 -99.31 -0.15 -11.78
C ALA A 333 -100.17 -0.94 -10.78
N HIS A 334 -99.57 -1.45 -9.69
CA HIS A 334 -100.29 -2.17 -8.64
C HIS A 334 -101.16 -1.26 -7.76
N ILE A 335 -100.73 -0.01 -7.51
CA ILE A 335 -101.54 0.99 -6.78
C ILE A 335 -102.75 1.43 -7.61
N ASP A 336 -102.60 1.60 -8.93
CA ASP A 336 -103.72 1.95 -9.82
C ASP A 336 -104.73 0.79 -9.94
N GLU A 337 -104.25 -0.46 -9.98
CA GLU A 337 -105.10 -1.65 -10.00
C GLU A 337 -105.87 -1.86 -8.68
N LEU A 338 -105.24 -1.58 -7.53
CA LEU A 338 -105.89 -1.61 -6.22
C LEU A 338 -106.90 -0.46 -6.03
N SER A 339 -106.63 0.71 -6.63
CA SER A 339 -107.55 1.86 -6.61
C SER A 339 -108.79 1.61 -7.47
N ALA A 340 -108.63 0.97 -8.63
CA ALA A 340 -109.74 0.54 -9.49
C ALA A 340 -110.61 -0.55 -8.84
N ARG A 341 -110.00 -1.52 -8.14
CA ARG A 341 -110.73 -2.56 -7.37
C ARG A 341 -111.51 -1.99 -6.18
N ARG A 342 -111.04 -0.92 -5.55
CA ARG A 342 -111.74 -0.25 -4.44
C ARG A 342 -113.00 0.51 -4.91
N ALA A 343 -113.03 0.98 -6.17
CA ALA A 343 -114.20 1.62 -6.77
C ALA A 343 -115.29 0.59 -7.16
N ASP A 344 -114.91 -0.61 -7.62
CA ASP A 344 -115.83 -1.71 -7.94
C ASP A 344 -116.45 -2.34 -6.68
N TYR A 345 -115.72 -2.40 -5.56
CA TYR A 345 -116.24 -2.92 -4.30
C TYR A 345 -117.28 -1.99 -3.64
N LYS A 346 -117.15 -0.66 -3.84
CA LYS A 346 -118.11 0.35 -3.36
C LYS A 346 -119.40 0.42 -4.19
N SER A 347 -119.41 -0.05 -5.44
CA SER A 347 -120.62 -0.05 -6.28
C SER A 347 -121.49 -1.31 -6.11
N ARG A 348 -120.90 -2.40 -5.60
CA ARG A 348 -121.56 -3.72 -5.43
C ARG A 348 -122.26 -3.96 -4.10
N TRP A 349 -121.98 -3.15 -3.08
CA TRP A 349 -122.70 -3.16 -1.80
C TRP A 349 -123.23 -1.77 -1.51
N LYS A 350 -124.55 -1.57 -1.63
CA LYS A 350 -125.23 -0.36 -1.15
C LYS A 350 -125.08 -0.28 0.37
N LEU A 351 -124.05 0.40 0.83
CA LEU A 351 -123.96 0.96 2.17
C LEU A 351 -123.92 2.46 1.97
N GLU A 352 -125.05 3.11 2.26
CA GLU A 352 -125.09 4.55 2.50
C GLU A 352 -124.31 4.84 3.80
N ASP A 353 -123.36 5.76 3.64
CA ASP A 353 -122.54 6.55 4.57
C ASP A 353 -121.87 5.91 5.80
#